data_AF-A0A9Q1BXH9-F1
#
_entry.id   AF-A0A9Q1BXH9-F1
#
_cell.length_a   1.000
_cell.length_b   1.000
_cell.length_c   1.000
_cell.angle_alpha   90.00
_cell.angle_beta   90.00
_cell.angle_gamma   90.00
#
_symmetry.space_group_name_H-M   'P 1'
#
loop_
_entity.id
_entity.type
_entity.pdbx_description
1 polymer ?
#
loop_
_entity_poly.entity_id
_entity_poly.type
_entity_poly.pdbx_seq_one_letter_code
_entity_poly.pdbx_strand_id
1 'polypeptide(L)'
;MADICELVEFLETRNPFSDAQSLRSIATDADGRVTVDTAKDVGEGILDSMVGKSVLEHTFRKKDQAVTLNTSVIKINNDTVNIDPQLLF
;
A
#
# COMPACT_ATOMS: atom_id res chain seq x y z
N MET A 1 -8.65 27.88 15.53
CA MET A 1 -10.00 27.37 15.23
C MET A 1 -10.09 26.91 13.78
N ALA A 2 -9.55 27.66 12.82
CA ALA A 2 -9.45 27.21 11.42
C ALA A 2 -8.69 25.87 11.27
N ASP A 3 -7.55 25.72 11.95
CA ASP A 3 -6.71 24.50 11.83
C ASP A 3 -7.42 23.23 12.34
N ILE A 4 -8.31 23.37 13.32
CA ILE A 4 -9.08 22.24 13.87
C ILE A 4 -10.14 21.82 12.86
N CYS A 5 -10.82 22.77 12.21
CA CYS A 5 -11.80 22.46 11.17
C CYS A 5 -11.13 21.78 9.98
N GLU A 6 -9.97 22.28 9.54
CA GLU A 6 -9.18 21.67 8.46
C GLU A 6 -8.75 20.25 8.81
N LEU A 7 -8.30 20.01 10.05
CA LEU A 7 -7.93 18.68 10.53
C LEU A 7 -9.13 17.72 10.58
N VAL A 8 -10.30 18.21 11.01
CA VAL A 8 -11.52 17.39 11.08
C VAL A 8 -11.99 16.99 9.68
N GLU A 9 -12.04 17.93 8.73
CA GLU A 9 -12.38 17.64 7.33
C GLU A 9 -11.38 16.66 6.67
N PHE A 10 -10.09 16.81 6.99
CA PHE A 10 -9.04 15.90 6.52
C PHE A 10 -9.24 14.47 7.03
N LEU A 11 -9.68 14.31 8.29
CA LEU A 11 -9.89 13.00 8.91
C LEU A 11 -11.23 12.36 8.51
N GLU A 12 -12.29 13.15 8.33
CA GLU A 12 -13.59 12.63 7.87
C GLU A 12 -13.49 12.02 6.47
N THR A 13 -12.74 12.65 5.56
CA THR A 13 -12.52 12.14 4.20
C THR A 13 -11.67 10.86 4.13
N ARG A 14 -10.99 10.48 5.22
CA ARG A 14 -10.10 9.32 5.32
C ARG A 14 -10.52 8.35 6.42
N ASN A 15 -11.79 8.38 6.83
CA ASN A 15 -12.30 7.55 7.90
C ASN A 15 -12.20 6.04 7.54
N PRO A 16 -11.37 5.25 8.24
CA PRO A 16 -11.16 3.82 7.96
C PRO A 16 -12.36 2.94 8.38
N PHE A 17 -13.35 3.51 9.07
CA PHE A 17 -14.57 2.84 9.51
C PHE A 17 -15.80 3.21 8.68
N SER A 18 -15.63 3.99 7.61
CA SER A 18 -16.69 4.22 6.63
C SER A 18 -16.79 3.04 5.66
N ASP A 19 -17.97 2.79 5.09
CA ASP A 19 -18.22 1.72 4.10
C ASP A 19 -17.49 1.94 2.75
N ALA A 20 -16.42 2.72 2.73
CA ALA A 20 -15.62 2.98 1.55
C ALA A 20 -15.01 1.67 1.03
N GLN A 21 -15.27 1.37 -0.24
CA GLN A 21 -14.86 0.13 -0.89
C GLN A 21 -13.34 0.00 -1.08
N SER A 22 -12.57 1.07 -0.84
CA SER A 22 -11.11 1.07 -0.90
C SER A 22 -10.49 1.56 0.41
N LEU A 23 -9.55 0.77 0.94
CA LEU A 23 -8.73 1.15 2.10
C LEU A 23 -7.79 2.29 1.68
N ARG A 24 -7.91 3.45 2.34
CA ARG A 24 -7.06 4.63 2.07
C ARG A 24 -6.14 4.87 3.26
N SER A 25 -4.86 5.09 2.98
CA SER A 25 -3.88 5.50 4.00
C SER A 25 -4.27 6.86 4.60
N ILE A 26 -4.22 6.97 5.92
CA ILE A 26 -4.63 8.20 6.65
C ILE A 26 -3.55 9.28 6.56
N ALA A 27 -2.27 8.91 6.51
CA ALA A 27 -1.17 9.84 6.79
C ALA A 27 -0.26 10.14 5.60
N THR A 28 -0.29 9.39 4.51
CA THR A 28 0.54 9.71 3.34
C THR A 28 0.12 8.86 2.16
N ASP A 29 0.29 9.42 0.96
CA ASP A 29 0.59 8.65 -0.25
C ASP A 29 1.92 7.92 0.04
N ALA A 30 1.84 6.80 0.77
CA ALA A 30 2.95 5.88 0.89
C ALA A 30 3.36 5.55 -0.54
N ASP A 31 4.64 5.77 -0.87
CA ASP A 31 5.26 5.56 -2.19
C ASP A 31 4.39 4.64 -3.03
N GLY A 32 3.76 5.13 -4.11
CA GLY A 32 2.61 4.50 -4.78
C GLY A 32 2.81 3.06 -5.28
N ARG A 33 4.01 2.53 -5.05
CA ARG A 33 4.46 1.15 -5.21
C ARG A 33 4.03 0.23 -4.05
N VAL A 34 3.72 0.76 -2.87
CA VAL A 34 3.41 0.02 -1.63
C VAL A 34 1.96 0.26 -1.23
N THR A 35 1.05 -0.08 -2.13
CA THR A 35 -0.41 0.03 -1.91
C THR A 35 -1.09 -1.32 -2.07
N VAL A 36 -2.26 -1.48 -1.44
CA VAL A 36 -3.09 -2.69 -1.57
C VAL A 36 -3.50 -2.92 -3.02
N ASP A 37 -3.82 -1.85 -3.74
CA ASP A 37 -4.20 -1.92 -5.15
C ASP A 37 -3.03 -2.40 -6.01
N THR A 38 -1.82 -1.87 -5.81
CA THR A 38 -0.62 -2.36 -6.52
C THR A 38 -0.32 -3.82 -6.22
N ALA A 39 -0.50 -4.27 -4.97
CA ALA A 39 -0.33 -5.67 -4.61
C ALA A 39 -1.34 -6.58 -5.33
N LYS A 40 -2.59 -6.11 -5.49
CA LYS A 40 -3.63 -6.80 -6.24
C LYS A 40 -3.26 -6.89 -7.73
N ASP A 41 -2.87 -5.79 -8.36
CA ASP A 41 -2.49 -5.74 -9.78
C ASP A 41 -1.34 -6.72 -10.09
N VAL A 42 -0.34 -6.79 -9.20
CA VAL A 42 0.76 -7.77 -9.33
C VAL A 42 0.24 -9.20 -9.26
N GLY A 43 -0.66 -9.50 -8.32
CA GLY A 43 -1.28 -10.82 -8.19
C GLY A 43 -2.08 -11.23 -9.42
N GLU A 44 -2.90 -10.32 -9.95
CA GLU A 44 -3.67 -10.52 -11.19
C GLU A 44 -2.73 -10.77 -12.39
N GLY A 45 -1.65 -10.00 -12.53
CA GLY A 45 -0.65 -10.23 -13.57
C GLY A 45 0.05 -11.58 -13.48
N ILE A 46 0.30 -12.09 -12.26
CA ILE A 46 0.84 -13.45 -12.07
C ILE A 46 -0.19 -14.49 -12.54
N LEU A 47 -1.46 -14.35 -12.15
CA LEU A 47 -2.54 -15.27 -12.54
C LEU A 47 -2.72 -15.31 -14.06
N ASP A 48 -2.74 -14.15 -14.71
CA ASP A 48 -2.80 -14.05 -16.17
C ASP A 48 -1.62 -14.75 -16.84
N SER A 49 -0.42 -14.65 -16.26
CA SER A 49 0.77 -15.31 -16.78
C SER A 49 0.73 -16.85 -16.69
N MET A 50 -0.16 -17.40 -15.86
CA MET A 50 -0.37 -18.83 -15.65
C MET A 50 -1.45 -19.41 -16.57
N VAL A 51 -2.29 -18.57 -17.19
CA VAL A 51 -3.35 -19.03 -18.10
C VAL A 51 -2.76 -19.85 -19.25
N GLY A 52 -3.27 -21.08 -19.42
CA GLY A 52 -2.84 -21.99 -20.48
C GLY A 52 -1.49 -22.68 -20.27
N LYS A 53 -0.86 -22.53 -19.10
CA LYS A 53 0.40 -23.22 -18.73
C LYS A 53 0.16 -24.29 -17.67
N SER A 54 1.00 -25.32 -17.65
CA SER A 54 0.98 -26.28 -16.55
C SER A 54 1.48 -25.63 -15.26
N VAL A 55 0.91 -26.01 -14.12
CA VAL A 55 1.34 -25.50 -12.80
C VAL A 55 2.82 -25.80 -12.54
N LEU A 56 3.33 -26.90 -13.09
CA LEU A 56 4.74 -27.31 -12.96
C LEU A 56 5.70 -26.46 -13.80
N GLU A 57 5.19 -25.69 -14.76
CA GLU A 57 5.99 -24.83 -15.64
C GLU A 57 6.11 -23.39 -15.10
N HIS A 58 5.29 -23.01 -14.12
CA HIS A 58 5.33 -21.68 -13.53
C HIS A 58 6.32 -21.64 -12.35
N THR A 59 7.19 -20.63 -12.36
CA THR A 59 8.13 -20.35 -11.27
C THR A 59 7.94 -18.91 -10.81
N PHE A 60 7.61 -18.74 -9.54
CA PHE A 60 7.53 -17.42 -8.91
C PHE A 60 8.91 -16.75 -8.89
N ARG A 61 8.98 -15.49 -9.32
CA ARG A 61 10.23 -14.72 -9.37
C ARG A 61 10.14 -13.53 -8.43
N LYS A 62 11.23 -13.26 -7.70
CA LYS A 62 11.31 -12.10 -6.79
C LYS A 62 11.03 -10.74 -7.46
N LYS A 63 11.38 -10.61 -8.75
CA LYS A 63 11.13 -9.38 -9.51
C LYS A 63 9.65 -9.11 -9.78
N ASP A 64 8.83 -10.16 -9.72
CA ASP A 64 7.39 -10.11 -9.99
C ASP A 64 6.60 -10.11 -8.65
N GLN A 65 7.28 -9.85 -7.53
CA GLN A 65 6.69 -9.77 -6.19
C GLN A 65 6.20 -8.35 -5.90
N ALA A 66 5.06 -8.22 -5.24
CA ALA A 66 4.58 -6.94 -4.72
C ALA A 66 5.58 -6.34 -3.73
N VAL A 67 5.84 -5.04 -3.84
CA VAL A 67 6.71 -4.33 -2.90
C VAL A 67 5.97 -4.18 -1.58
N THR A 68 6.52 -4.80 -0.54
CA THR A 68 5.96 -4.71 0.81
C THR A 68 6.59 -3.56 1.57
N LEU A 69 5.82 -2.93 2.47
CA LEU A 69 6.37 -2.06 3.50
C LEU A 69 7.16 -2.93 4.49
N ASN A 70 8.42 -3.21 4.18
CA ASN A 70 9.43 -3.70 5.13
C ASN A 70 9.77 -2.54 6.09
N THR A 71 10.46 -2.77 7.22
CA THR A 71 11.24 -1.74 7.95
C THR A 71 12.09 -0.95 6.95
N SER A 72 11.47 0.08 6.39
CA SER A 72 11.96 0.82 5.25
C SER A 72 12.13 2.21 5.78
N VAL A 73 13.36 2.66 5.70
CA VAL A 73 13.72 4.03 5.99
C VAL A 73 13.08 4.88 4.90
N ILE A 74 11.98 5.54 5.22
CA ILE A 74 11.27 6.41 4.28
C ILE A 74 11.76 7.84 4.45
N LYS A 75 12.04 8.51 3.33
CA LYS A 75 12.38 9.92 3.34
C LYS A 75 11.10 10.74 3.31
N ILE A 76 10.83 11.45 4.38
CA ILE A 76 9.76 12.44 4.45
C ILE A 76 10.46 13.81 4.47
N ASN A 77 10.29 14.57 3.39
CA ASN A 77 11.05 15.80 3.13
C ASN A 77 12.57 15.53 3.08
N ASN A 78 13.32 16.02 4.08
CA ASN A 78 14.76 15.79 4.26
C ASN A 78 15.07 14.80 5.39
N ASP A 79 14.06 14.36 6.14
CA ASP A 79 14.26 13.49 7.30
C ASP A 79 14.04 12.04 6.92
N THR A 80 14.84 11.21 7.58
CA THR A 80 14.95 9.79 7.31
C THR A 80 14.26 9.09 8.47
N VAL A 81 13.00 8.67 8.26
CA VAL A 81 12.15 8.10 9.29
C VAL A 81 12.14 6.59 9.14
N ASN A 82 12.50 5.89 10.22
CA ASN A 82 12.35 4.44 10.28
C ASN A 82 10.91 4.13 10.72
N ILE A 83 10.13 3.51 9.83
CA ILE A 83 8.78 3.07 10.15
C ILE A 83 8.83 1.57 10.39
N ASP A 84 8.39 1.15 11.59
CA ASP A 84 8.11 -0.24 11.90
C ASP A 84 6.67 -0.56 11.44
N PRO A 85 6.50 -1.40 10.40
CA PRO A 85 5.19 -1.80 9.92
C PRO A 85 4.34 -2.53 10.96
N GLN A 86 4.96 -3.15 11.98
CA GLN A 86 4.23 -3.82 13.07
C GLN A 86 3.61 -2.85 14.08
N LEU A 87 4.04 -1.58 14.06
CA LEU A 87 3.51 -0.54 14.95
C LEU A 87 2.46 0.34 14.26
N LEU A 88 2.16 0.09 12.98
CA LEU A 88 1.13 0.81 12.21
C LEU A 88 -0.30 0.37 12.57
N PHE A 89 -0.46 -0.66 13.40
CA PHE A 89 -1.75 -1.20 13.86
C PHE A 89 -1.68 -1.59 15.34
#